data_AF-A0AAU2VVU3-F1
#
_entry.id   AF-A0AAU2VVU3-F1
#
_cell.length_a   1.000
_cell.length_b   1.000
_cell.length_c   1.000
_cell.angle_alpha   90.00
_cell.angle_beta   90.00
_cell.angle_gamma   90.00
#
_symmetry.space_group_name_H-M   'P 1'
#
loop_
_entity.id
_entity.type
_entity.pdbx_description
1 polymer ?
#
loop_
_entity_poly.entity_id
_entity_poly.type
_entity_poly.pdbx_seq_one_letter_code
_entity_poly.pdbx_strand_id
1 'polypeptide(L)'
;MPENACAVRPQAATAGEPSPQTCIQVARQAAILAVTAADDAMTAVCHSRSGATARLEVVMRAAHKEAVEAERHADRAEQYADDPAMPSSAPLYCARQAVDHAVRAQSDAGVETTAADLRAELERKLTAAEYAEQESARRQQEAEQEAEERAATGMDRENRDRAARNRYLAQGHVAELGWTAGHVRVMEAAESGRLYWQGGRARQAARRGVWDGGRRINRERTQALFAARFLVAVRQDDGTRTLIPSPMGQVALELARLHPAGLQRTDREAYEARFAKVRRRHKRRDDQKAAARLLPPLDSSARKLYRRPVTLTEQHERAEREAADRWEDEGGYCPAVKVPNAAATPAEQSSIPTRSWSSGKSAVQSTLW
;
A
#
# COMPACT_ATOMS: atom_id res chain seq x y z
N MET A 1 24.55 -18.83 38.38
CA MET A 1 25.05 -17.74 37.52
C MET A 1 23.85 -16.91 37.10
N PRO A 2 23.55 -15.79 37.78
CA PRO A 2 22.48 -14.89 37.37
C PRO A 2 23.03 -13.84 36.38
N GLU A 3 22.11 -13.02 35.87
CA GLU A 3 22.33 -11.71 35.23
C GLU A 3 22.83 -11.68 33.78
N ASN A 4 21.87 -11.60 32.87
CA ASN A 4 21.89 -10.60 31.80
C ASN A 4 20.46 -10.11 31.59
N ALA A 5 19.94 -9.39 32.59
CA ALA A 5 18.82 -8.49 32.36
C ALA A 5 19.33 -7.42 31.40
N CYS A 6 18.82 -7.44 30.16
CA CYS A 6 19.09 -6.42 29.18
C CYS A 6 18.71 -5.08 29.82
N ALA A 7 19.71 -4.26 30.15
CA ALA A 7 19.51 -2.91 30.64
C ALA A 7 18.71 -2.15 29.57
N VAL A 8 17.40 -2.04 29.79
CA VAL A 8 16.54 -1.09 29.09
C VAL A 8 17.14 0.27 29.41
N ARG A 9 17.87 0.84 28.45
CA ARG A 9 18.31 2.22 28.53
C ARG A 9 17.06 3.05 28.83
N PRO A 10 17.08 3.95 29.84
CA PRO A 10 15.98 4.88 30.01
C PRO A 10 15.83 5.62 28.68
N GLN A 11 14.67 5.44 28.03
CA GLN A 11 14.27 6.30 26.92
C GLN A 11 14.37 7.72 27.46
N ALA A 12 15.28 8.51 26.87
CA ALA A 12 15.35 9.93 27.15
C ALA A 12 13.92 10.46 26.99
N ALA A 13 13.38 11.07 28.05
CA ALA A 13 12.03 11.63 28.04
C ALA A 13 11.89 12.52 26.80
N THR A 14 11.15 12.03 25.80
CA THR A 14 10.85 12.77 24.59
C THR A 14 10.10 14.02 25.04
N ALA A 15 10.62 15.20 24.69
CA ALA A 15 9.92 16.45 24.93
C ALA A 15 8.54 16.31 24.29
N GLY A 16 7.50 16.28 25.12
CA GLY A 16 6.14 16.28 24.62
C GLY A 16 5.88 17.63 23.99
N GLU A 17 5.47 17.65 22.73
CA GLU A 17 5.06 18.90 22.13
C GLU A 17 3.81 19.39 22.89
N PRO A 18 3.82 20.63 23.44
CA PRO A 18 2.67 21.17 24.13
C PRO A 18 1.49 21.23 23.17
N SER A 19 0.28 21.09 23.72
CA SER A 19 -0.93 21.14 22.89
C SER A 19 -0.99 22.48 22.11
N PRO A 20 -1.62 22.50 20.91
CA PRO A 20 -1.81 23.74 20.16
C PRO A 20 -2.49 24.82 21.01
N GLN A 21 -3.43 24.42 21.87
CA GLN A 21 -4.14 25.30 22.80
C GLN A 21 -3.18 25.96 23.80
N THR A 22 -2.25 25.19 24.37
CA THR A 22 -1.21 25.70 25.28
C THR A 22 -0.29 26.67 24.55
N CYS A 23 0.08 26.37 23.30
CA CYS A 23 0.92 27.26 22.50
C CYS A 23 0.24 28.61 22.25
N ILE A 24 -1.05 28.60 21.89
CA ILE A 24 -1.85 29.82 21.69
C ILE A 24 -1.95 30.64 22.97
N GLN A 25 -2.23 29.99 24.11
CA GLN A 25 -2.32 30.66 25.41
C GLN A 25 -1.00 31.36 25.79
N VAL A 26 0.12 30.66 25.66
CA VAL A 26 1.45 31.24 25.93
C VAL A 26 1.77 32.38 24.97
N ALA A 27 1.46 32.22 23.68
CA ALA A 27 1.72 33.27 22.69
C ALA A 27 0.93 34.56 22.99
N ARG A 28 -0.36 34.43 23.35
CA ARG A 28 -1.21 35.57 23.77
C ARG A 28 -0.68 36.23 25.04
N GLN A 29 -0.31 35.44 26.04
CA GLN A 29 0.22 35.96 27.29
C GLN A 29 1.54 36.72 27.06
N ALA A 30 2.41 36.21 26.18
CA ALA A 30 3.64 36.89 25.79
C ALA A 30 3.37 38.22 25.08
N ALA A 31 2.42 38.25 24.14
CA ALA A 31 2.02 39.48 23.46
C ALA A 31 1.50 40.54 24.44
N ILE A 32 0.64 40.16 25.40
CA ILE A 32 0.15 41.06 26.45
C ILE A 32 1.32 41.65 27.26
N LEU A 33 2.26 40.81 27.70
CA LEU A 33 3.45 41.29 28.43
C LEU A 33 4.31 42.25 27.61
N ALA A 34 4.47 41.99 26.31
CA ALA A 34 5.22 42.85 25.40
C ALA A 34 4.55 44.24 25.24
N VAL A 35 3.23 44.26 25.06
CA VAL A 35 2.44 45.51 24.96
C VAL A 35 2.52 46.31 26.25
N THR A 36 2.37 45.66 27.41
CA THR A 36 2.50 46.36 28.70
C THR A 36 3.86 47.01 28.88
N ALA A 37 4.95 46.36 28.46
CA ALA A 37 6.28 46.95 28.51
C ALA A 37 6.45 48.14 27.55
N ALA A 38 5.84 48.09 26.36
CA ALA A 38 5.84 49.20 25.42
C ALA A 38 5.03 50.40 25.95
N ASP A 39 3.89 50.15 26.59
CA ASP A 39 3.05 51.18 27.23
C ASP A 39 3.75 51.84 28.42
N ASP A 40 4.49 51.07 29.22
CA ASP A 40 5.33 51.59 30.30
C ASP A 40 6.44 52.51 29.75
N ALA A 41 7.12 52.09 28.68
CA ALA A 41 8.13 52.90 28.00
C ALA A 41 7.53 54.19 27.41
N MET A 42 6.32 54.13 26.83
CA MET A 42 5.59 55.29 26.35
C MET A 42 5.21 56.24 27.50
N THR A 43 4.72 55.69 28.60
CA THR A 43 4.38 56.44 29.81
C THR A 43 5.61 57.16 30.37
N ALA A 44 6.78 56.52 30.37
CA ALA A 44 8.04 57.12 30.79
C ALA A 44 8.46 58.31 29.89
N VAL A 45 8.24 58.24 28.58
CA VAL A 45 8.44 59.38 27.66
C VAL A 45 7.49 60.52 28.01
N CYS A 46 6.20 60.24 28.17
CA CYS A 46 5.17 61.26 28.47
C CYS A 46 5.41 62.00 29.79
N HIS A 47 6.01 61.34 30.79
CA HIS A 47 6.31 61.93 32.09
C HIS A 47 7.69 62.60 32.17
N SER A 48 8.50 62.51 31.11
CA SER A 48 9.84 63.12 31.07
C SER A 48 9.74 64.66 30.97
N ARG A 49 10.33 65.36 31.95
CA ARG A 49 10.42 66.83 31.99
C ARG A 49 11.82 67.37 31.63
N SER A 50 12.72 66.54 31.11
CA SER A 50 14.15 66.86 30.93
C SER A 50 14.70 66.54 29.53
N GLY A 51 15.92 66.98 29.21
CA GLY A 51 16.62 66.76 27.93
C GLY A 51 16.99 65.30 27.59
N ALA A 52 16.46 64.32 28.32
CA ALA A 52 16.63 62.88 28.05
C ALA A 52 15.54 62.29 27.12
N THR A 53 14.61 63.10 26.63
CA THR A 53 13.49 62.68 25.76
C THR A 53 13.94 61.87 24.55
N ALA A 54 14.99 62.30 23.85
CA ALA A 54 15.49 61.59 22.67
C ALA A 54 15.95 60.16 22.97
N ARG A 55 16.50 59.89 24.16
CA ARG A 55 16.89 58.52 24.56
C ARG A 55 15.66 57.67 24.91
N LEU A 56 14.69 58.25 25.62
CA LEU A 56 13.45 57.57 25.97
C LEU A 56 12.59 57.27 24.73
N GLU A 57 12.59 58.15 23.72
CA GLU A 57 11.92 57.88 22.44
C GLU A 57 12.54 56.69 21.68
N VAL A 58 13.87 56.53 21.74
CA VAL A 58 14.55 55.37 21.15
C VAL A 58 14.13 54.09 21.85
N VAL A 59 14.10 54.10 23.19
CA VAL A 59 13.63 52.98 24.02
C VAL A 59 12.17 52.63 23.71
N MET A 60 11.28 53.62 23.69
CA MET A 60 9.86 53.44 23.36
C MET A 60 9.68 52.81 21.97
N ARG A 61 10.40 53.31 20.95
CA ARG A 61 10.31 52.76 19.58
C ARG A 61 10.84 51.32 19.50
N ALA A 62 11.89 51.00 20.24
CA ALA A 62 12.44 49.65 20.30
C ALA A 62 11.46 48.68 20.96
N ALA A 63 10.96 49.02 22.16
CA ALA A 63 9.97 48.22 22.88
C ALA A 63 8.67 48.03 22.08
N HIS A 64 8.16 49.11 21.44
CA HIS A 64 6.96 49.04 20.61
C HIS A 64 7.15 48.14 19.38
N LYS A 65 8.31 48.21 18.71
CA LYS A 65 8.61 47.34 17.57
C LYS A 65 8.56 45.86 17.98
N GLU A 66 9.17 45.51 19.10
CA GLU A 66 9.19 44.13 19.58
C GLU A 66 7.79 43.68 20.04
N ALA A 67 6.98 44.57 20.64
CA ALA A 67 5.58 44.28 20.98
C ALA A 67 4.72 43.94 19.75
N VAL A 68 4.86 44.69 18.65
CA VAL A 68 4.15 44.42 17.39
C VAL A 68 4.51 43.06 16.80
N GLU A 69 5.79 42.66 16.85
CA GLU A 69 6.19 41.32 16.39
C GLU A 69 5.68 40.21 17.33
N ALA A 70 5.61 40.45 18.65
CA ALA A 70 5.03 39.52 19.60
C ALA A 70 3.53 39.27 19.32
N GLU A 71 2.74 40.33 19.11
CA GLU A 71 1.33 40.23 18.71
C GLU A 71 1.17 39.48 17.39
N ARG A 72 1.97 39.83 16.38
CA ARG A 72 1.95 39.16 15.07
C ARG A 72 2.22 37.66 15.18
N HIS A 73 3.11 37.26 16.06
CA HIS A 73 3.39 35.84 16.31
C HIS A 73 2.28 35.15 17.11
N ALA A 74 1.60 35.85 18.02
CA ALA A 74 0.41 35.35 18.69
C ALA A 74 -0.75 35.11 17.69
N ASP A 75 -1.03 36.08 16.82
CA ASP A 75 -2.06 35.94 15.78
C ASP A 75 -1.75 34.77 14.82
N ARG A 76 -0.48 34.60 14.44
CA ARG A 76 -0.04 33.47 13.62
C ARG A 76 -0.19 32.13 14.32
N ALA A 77 0.01 32.07 15.64
CA ALA A 77 -0.16 30.82 16.38
C ALA A 77 -1.61 30.30 16.28
N GLU A 78 -2.59 31.21 16.31
CA GLU A 78 -4.01 30.89 16.11
C GLU A 78 -4.29 30.46 14.68
N GLN A 79 -3.86 31.27 13.70
CA GLN A 79 -4.05 30.97 12.28
C GLN A 79 -3.45 29.61 11.90
N TYR A 80 -2.28 29.26 12.44
CA TYR A 80 -1.60 28.01 12.13
C TYR A 80 -2.17 26.81 12.89
N ALA A 81 -2.86 27.01 14.01
CA ALA A 81 -3.55 25.93 14.69
C ALA A 81 -4.79 25.47 13.92
N ASP A 82 -5.45 26.39 13.21
CA ASP A 82 -6.65 26.11 12.42
C ASP A 82 -6.35 25.71 10.96
N ASP A 83 -5.10 25.85 10.49
CA ASP A 83 -4.70 25.57 9.11
C ASP A 83 -4.24 24.10 8.92
N PRO A 84 -5.01 23.26 8.20
CA PRO A 84 -4.63 21.86 7.96
C PRO A 84 -3.41 21.69 7.04
N ALA A 85 -2.96 22.75 6.35
CA ALA A 85 -1.75 22.72 5.55
C ALA A 85 -0.47 22.96 6.37
N MET A 86 -0.59 23.45 7.61
CA MET A 86 0.54 23.74 8.47
C MET A 86 1.03 22.51 9.25
N PRO A 87 2.35 22.39 9.50
CA PRO A 87 2.86 21.31 10.34
C PRO A 87 2.40 21.49 11.79
N SER A 88 2.21 20.38 12.51
CA SER A 88 1.75 20.38 13.92
C SER A 88 2.64 21.19 14.87
N SER A 89 3.91 21.38 14.51
CA SER A 89 4.88 22.16 15.27
C SER A 89 4.79 23.68 15.02
N ALA A 90 3.96 24.14 14.07
CA ALA A 90 3.87 25.56 13.70
C ALA A 90 3.34 26.46 14.83
N PRO A 91 2.30 26.08 15.61
CA PRO A 91 1.87 26.87 16.77
C PRO A 91 2.96 26.99 17.84
N LEU A 92 3.71 25.92 18.09
CA LEU A 92 4.84 25.92 19.04
C LEU A 92 5.96 26.88 18.61
N TYR A 93 6.28 26.90 17.31
CA TYR A 93 7.25 27.85 16.76
C TYR A 93 6.80 29.30 16.99
N CYS A 94 5.54 29.60 16.68
CA CYS A 94 4.97 30.93 16.87
C CYS A 94 4.96 31.35 18.34
N ALA A 95 4.59 30.46 19.25
CA ALA A 95 4.61 30.72 20.68
C ALA A 95 6.03 31.04 21.21
N ARG A 96 7.06 30.32 20.75
CA ARG A 96 8.46 30.61 21.10
C ARG A 96 8.90 31.99 20.61
N GLN A 97 8.55 32.34 19.36
CA GLN A 97 8.88 33.66 18.81
C GLN A 97 8.16 34.79 19.57
N ALA A 98 6.89 34.61 19.92
CA ALA A 98 6.14 35.58 20.72
C ALA A 98 6.81 35.82 22.09
N VAL A 99 7.23 34.74 22.77
CA VAL A 99 7.97 34.84 24.04
C VAL A 99 9.32 35.55 23.87
N ASP A 100 10.08 35.23 22.82
CA ASP A 100 11.37 35.87 22.56
C ASP A 100 11.23 37.38 22.31
N HIS A 101 10.22 37.79 21.55
CA HIS A 101 9.91 39.19 21.30
C HIS A 101 9.40 39.91 22.56
N ALA A 102 8.59 39.25 23.39
CA ALA A 102 8.15 39.80 24.68
C ALA A 102 9.33 40.07 25.64
N VAL A 103 10.28 39.14 25.72
CA VAL A 103 11.50 39.33 26.53
C VAL A 103 12.34 40.52 26.03
N ARG A 104 12.44 40.70 24.70
CA ARG A 104 13.14 41.86 24.11
C ARG A 104 12.41 43.16 24.40
N ALA A 105 11.08 43.20 24.25
CA ALA A 105 10.27 44.38 24.58
C ALA A 105 10.45 44.80 26.05
N GLN A 106 10.42 43.83 26.98
CA GLN A 106 10.66 44.06 28.41
C GLN A 106 12.10 44.55 28.67
N SER A 107 13.09 43.95 28.03
CA SER A 107 14.50 44.34 28.17
C SER A 107 14.76 45.75 27.64
N ASP A 108 14.19 46.10 26.47
CA ASP A 108 14.34 47.42 25.85
C ASP A 108 13.64 48.50 26.67
N ALA A 109 12.45 48.22 27.22
CA ALA A 109 11.72 49.10 28.13
C ALA A 109 12.41 49.26 29.50
N GLY A 110 13.37 48.39 29.83
CA GLY A 110 14.08 48.40 31.12
C GLY A 110 13.25 47.87 32.29
N VAL A 111 12.26 47.01 32.02
CA VAL A 111 11.43 46.34 33.03
C VAL A 111 11.89 44.90 33.27
N GLU A 112 11.39 44.27 34.34
CA GLU A 112 11.71 42.88 34.66
C GLU A 112 11.22 41.92 33.56
N THR A 113 12.07 40.96 33.16
CA THR A 113 11.81 40.06 32.03
C THR A 113 10.97 38.84 32.42
N THR A 114 9.76 39.08 32.94
CA THR A 114 8.83 38.03 33.39
C THR A 114 8.35 37.10 32.26
N ALA A 115 8.40 37.56 31.00
CA ALA A 115 8.04 36.72 29.85
C ALA A 115 8.98 35.51 29.66
N ALA A 116 10.19 35.53 30.25
CA ALA A 116 11.12 34.41 30.17
C ALA A 116 10.57 33.14 30.85
N ASP A 117 9.73 33.29 31.88
CA ASP A 117 9.15 32.17 32.63
C ASP A 117 8.16 31.36 31.77
N LEU A 118 7.53 32.00 30.78
CA LEU A 118 6.62 31.34 29.83
C LEU A 118 7.33 30.29 28.96
N ARG A 119 8.66 30.34 28.82
CA ARG A 119 9.42 29.29 28.12
C ARG A 119 9.30 27.94 28.84
N ALA A 120 9.21 27.94 30.17
CA ALA A 120 9.09 26.70 30.94
C ALA A 120 7.76 25.98 30.68
N GLU A 121 6.69 26.73 30.36
CA GLU A 121 5.38 26.14 29.99
C GLU A 121 5.43 25.46 28.62
N LEU A 122 6.18 26.03 27.66
CA LEU A 122 6.37 25.44 26.33
C LEU A 122 7.33 24.24 26.33
N GLU A 123 8.22 24.17 27.32
CA GLU A 123 9.22 23.11 27.46
C GLU A 123 8.82 22.05 28.50
N ARG A 124 7.60 22.12 29.05
CA ARG A 124 7.09 21.13 29.99
C ARG A 124 7.12 19.74 29.35
N LYS A 125 7.81 18.81 30.00
CA LYS A 125 7.79 17.40 29.61
C LYS A 125 6.43 16.79 29.96
N LEU A 126 5.82 16.08 29.01
CA LEU A 126 4.65 15.25 29.29
C LEU A 126 5.01 14.21 30.34
N THR A 127 4.07 13.97 31.25
CA THR A 127 4.16 12.84 32.19
C THR A 127 4.00 11.53 31.42
N ALA A 128 4.52 10.43 31.98
CA ALA A 128 4.37 9.11 31.38
C ALA A 128 2.89 8.70 31.19
N ALA A 129 2.00 9.19 32.07
CA ALA A 129 0.56 8.97 31.98
C ALA A 129 -0.06 9.71 30.78
N GLU A 130 0.23 11.00 30.63
CA GLU A 130 -0.26 11.81 29.49
C GLU A 130 0.24 11.25 28.15
N TYR A 131 1.49 10.78 28.09
CA TYR A 131 2.03 10.12 26.89
C TYR A 131 1.29 8.80 26.58
N ALA A 132 1.00 7.99 27.61
CA ALA A 132 0.27 6.74 27.44
C ALA A 132 -1.17 6.98 26.95
N GLU A 133 -1.85 8.01 27.45
CA GLU A 133 -3.17 8.43 26.99
C GLU A 133 -3.14 8.86 25.53
N GLN A 134 -2.17 9.72 25.15
CA GLN A 134 -2.01 10.17 23.76
C GLN A 134 -1.74 9.01 22.80
N GLU A 135 -0.86 8.09 23.17
CA GLU A 135 -0.59 6.87 22.39
C GLU A 135 -1.83 5.97 22.29
N SER A 136 -2.64 5.88 23.35
CA SER A 136 -3.89 5.09 23.33
C SER A 136 -4.92 5.70 22.39
N ALA A 137 -5.09 7.04 22.42
CA ALA A 137 -5.99 7.77 21.54
C ALA A 137 -5.54 7.65 20.07
N ARG A 138 -4.22 7.73 19.80
CA ARG A 138 -3.69 7.53 18.46
C ARG A 138 -4.00 6.12 17.94
N ARG A 139 -3.80 5.09 18.76
CA ARG A 139 -4.11 3.69 18.38
C ARG A 139 -5.60 3.47 18.15
N GLN A 140 -6.47 4.12 18.93
CA GLN A 140 -7.92 4.06 18.71
C GLN A 140 -8.30 4.69 17.36
N GLN A 141 -7.79 5.89 17.07
CA GLN A 141 -8.02 6.54 15.77
C GLN A 141 -7.48 5.72 14.60
N GLU A 142 -6.26 5.18 14.70
CA GLU A 142 -5.69 4.29 13.68
C GLU A 142 -6.54 3.03 13.49
N ALA A 143 -7.09 2.46 14.57
CA ALA A 143 -7.94 1.28 14.51
C ALA A 143 -9.32 1.59 13.90
N GLU A 144 -9.92 2.74 14.19
CA GLU A 144 -11.16 3.21 13.59
C GLU A 144 -11.00 3.45 12.09
N GLN A 145 -9.94 4.16 11.68
CA GLN A 145 -9.62 4.37 10.27
C GLN A 145 -9.41 3.04 9.54
N GLU A 146 -8.63 2.12 10.12
CA GLU A 146 -8.41 0.80 9.54
C GLU A 146 -9.72 -0.01 9.44
N ALA A 147 -10.63 0.10 10.42
CA ALA A 147 -11.93 -0.56 10.38
C ALA A 147 -12.83 0.00 9.27
N GLU A 148 -12.86 1.32 9.09
CA GLU A 148 -13.58 1.98 7.99
C GLU A 148 -13.03 1.56 6.62
N GLU A 149 -11.70 1.58 6.45
CA GLU A 149 -11.08 1.19 5.20
C GLU A 149 -11.26 -0.30 4.87
N ARG A 150 -11.23 -1.17 5.89
CA ARG A 150 -11.57 -2.59 5.76
C ARG A 150 -13.03 -2.78 5.35
N ALA A 151 -13.95 -2.05 5.96
CA ALA A 151 -15.37 -2.11 5.61
C ALA A 151 -15.60 -1.64 4.16
N ALA A 152 -14.91 -0.60 3.72
CA ALA A 152 -15.06 -0.04 2.36
C ALA A 152 -14.47 -0.94 1.27
N THR A 153 -13.35 -1.61 1.53
CA THR A 153 -12.60 -2.35 0.51
C THR A 153 -12.72 -3.86 0.61
N GLY A 154 -13.15 -4.38 1.76
CA GLY A 154 -13.09 -5.80 2.09
C GLY A 154 -11.65 -6.35 2.14
N MET A 155 -10.64 -5.49 2.30
CA MET A 155 -9.22 -5.85 2.28
C MET A 155 -8.50 -5.28 3.51
N ASP A 156 -7.48 -6.00 4.00
CA ASP A 156 -6.52 -5.45 4.96
C ASP A 156 -5.62 -4.37 4.32
N ARG A 157 -4.94 -3.59 5.16
CA ARG A 157 -3.99 -2.55 4.72
C ARG A 157 -2.96 -3.07 3.69
N GLU A 158 -2.37 -4.24 3.92
CA GLU A 158 -1.36 -4.78 3.01
C GLU A 158 -1.91 -5.08 1.62
N ASN A 159 -3.12 -5.66 1.53
CA ASN A 159 -3.76 -5.96 0.26
C ASN A 159 -4.23 -4.70 -0.46
N ARG A 160 -4.63 -3.66 0.27
CA ARG A 160 -4.89 -2.34 -0.30
C ARG A 160 -3.62 -1.72 -0.89
N ASP A 161 -2.50 -1.77 -0.17
CA ASP A 161 -1.20 -1.31 -0.66
C ASP A 161 -0.74 -2.10 -1.90
N ARG A 162 -0.93 -3.43 -1.89
CA ARG A 162 -0.67 -4.29 -3.06
C ARG A 162 -1.57 -3.91 -4.24
N ALA A 163 -2.85 -3.65 -4.02
CA ALA A 163 -3.77 -3.22 -5.07
C ALA A 163 -3.35 -1.88 -5.68
N ALA A 164 -2.96 -0.90 -4.85
CA ALA A 164 -2.42 0.38 -5.30
C ALA A 164 -1.13 0.21 -6.10
N ARG A 165 -0.19 -0.60 -5.61
CA ARG A 165 1.06 -0.92 -6.32
C ARG A 165 0.80 -1.61 -7.66
N ASN A 166 -0.16 -2.53 -7.74
CA ASN A 166 -0.51 -3.20 -8.98
C ASN A 166 -1.13 -2.25 -10.01
N ARG A 167 -1.93 -1.27 -9.58
CA ARG A 167 -2.43 -0.20 -10.47
C ARG A 167 -1.27 0.61 -11.05
N TYR A 168 -0.30 0.97 -10.23
CA TYR A 168 0.91 1.66 -10.68
C TYR A 168 1.71 0.82 -11.70
N LEU A 169 1.92 -0.48 -11.41
CA LEU A 169 2.55 -1.40 -12.35
C LEU A 169 1.78 -1.53 -13.68
N ALA A 170 0.45 -1.55 -13.62
CA ALA A 170 -0.39 -1.64 -14.81
C ALA A 170 -0.23 -0.40 -15.70
N GLN A 171 -0.20 0.80 -15.11
CA GLN A 171 0.05 2.05 -15.85
C GLN A 171 1.40 2.04 -16.59
N GLY A 172 2.46 1.53 -15.95
CA GLY A 172 3.79 1.48 -16.55
C GLY A 172 3.98 0.40 -17.62
N HIS A 173 3.29 -0.75 -17.52
CA HIS A 173 3.59 -1.92 -18.34
C HIS A 173 2.53 -2.31 -19.38
N VAL A 174 1.26 -1.90 -19.24
CA VAL A 174 0.20 -2.35 -20.18
C VAL A 174 0.43 -1.82 -21.60
N ALA A 175 0.86 -0.56 -21.75
CA ALA A 175 1.19 0.01 -23.06
C ALA A 175 2.37 -0.72 -23.73
N GLU A 176 3.30 -1.27 -22.94
CA GLU A 176 4.47 -1.99 -23.41
C GLU A 176 4.13 -3.36 -24.01
N LEU A 177 3.02 -3.98 -23.61
CA LEU A 177 2.55 -5.26 -24.15
C LEU A 177 2.20 -5.19 -25.64
N GLY A 178 1.85 -4.01 -26.14
CA GLY A 178 1.34 -3.83 -27.50
C GLY A 178 0.05 -4.60 -27.75
N TRP A 179 -0.76 -4.81 -26.71
CA TRP A 179 -2.05 -5.48 -26.77
C TRP A 179 -3.15 -4.51 -27.18
N THR A 180 -4.19 -5.08 -27.79
CA THR A 180 -5.46 -4.41 -28.06
C THR A 180 -6.56 -5.07 -27.24
N ALA A 181 -7.73 -4.45 -27.14
CA ALA A 181 -8.91 -5.08 -26.51
C ALA A 181 -9.24 -6.46 -27.12
N GLY A 182 -8.89 -6.68 -28.38
CA GLY A 182 -9.02 -7.99 -29.04
C GLY A 182 -8.12 -9.06 -28.45
N HIS A 183 -6.91 -8.72 -28.00
CA HIS A 183 -6.00 -9.66 -27.33
C HIS A 183 -6.52 -10.03 -25.94
N VAL A 184 -7.04 -9.05 -25.19
CA VAL A 184 -7.67 -9.28 -23.89
C VAL A 184 -8.82 -10.29 -24.00
N ARG A 185 -9.72 -10.14 -24.97
CA ARG A 185 -10.83 -11.09 -25.19
C ARG A 185 -10.38 -12.52 -25.47
N VAL A 186 -9.23 -12.71 -26.13
CA VAL A 186 -8.66 -14.05 -26.35
C VAL A 186 -8.15 -14.63 -25.04
N MET A 187 -7.44 -13.82 -24.24
CA MET A 187 -6.95 -14.23 -22.93
C MET A 187 -8.08 -14.55 -21.96
N GLU A 188 -9.20 -13.80 -21.98
CA GLU A 188 -10.41 -14.08 -21.19
C GLU A 188 -11.09 -15.39 -21.62
N ALA A 189 -11.11 -15.68 -22.93
CA ALA A 189 -11.60 -16.97 -23.43
C ALA A 189 -10.72 -18.13 -22.95
N ALA A 190 -9.40 -17.91 -22.85
CA ALA A 190 -8.46 -18.89 -22.32
C ALA A 190 -8.62 -19.08 -20.81
N GLU A 191 -8.69 -18.00 -20.04
CA GLU A 191 -8.88 -18.03 -18.58
C GLU A 191 -10.18 -18.72 -18.18
N SER A 192 -11.28 -18.49 -18.94
CA SER A 192 -12.54 -19.19 -18.73
C SER A 192 -12.53 -20.68 -19.14
N GLY A 193 -11.40 -21.20 -19.62
CA GLY A 193 -11.27 -22.59 -20.04
C GLY A 193 -12.13 -22.94 -21.27
N ARG A 194 -12.34 -21.98 -22.16
CA ARG A 194 -13.18 -22.14 -23.36
C ARG A 194 -12.41 -22.02 -24.67
N LEU A 195 -11.14 -21.64 -24.64
CA LEU A 195 -10.32 -21.47 -25.84
C LEU A 195 -9.66 -22.80 -26.23
N TYR A 196 -9.81 -23.20 -27.49
CA TYR A 196 -9.17 -24.41 -28.01
C TYR A 196 -8.80 -24.31 -29.49
N TRP A 197 -7.92 -25.21 -29.93
CA TRP A 197 -7.52 -25.42 -31.31
C TRP A 197 -8.03 -26.76 -31.84
N GLN A 198 -8.68 -26.68 -33.00
CA GLN A 198 -9.14 -27.82 -33.78
C GLN A 198 -8.91 -27.52 -35.26
N GLY A 199 -8.28 -28.45 -35.99
CA GLY A 199 -7.97 -28.28 -37.42
C GLY A 199 -7.16 -27.01 -37.74
N GLY A 200 -6.23 -26.61 -36.86
CA GLY A 200 -5.39 -25.42 -37.04
C GLY A 200 -6.09 -24.07 -36.84
N ARG A 201 -7.32 -24.05 -36.30
CA ARG A 201 -8.11 -22.84 -36.09
C ARG A 201 -8.45 -22.64 -34.62
N ALA A 202 -8.37 -21.39 -34.14
CA ALA A 202 -8.76 -20.98 -32.79
C ALA A 202 -10.28 -20.84 -32.68
N ARG A 203 -10.86 -21.51 -31.69
CA ARG A 203 -12.30 -21.52 -31.42
C ARG A 203 -12.55 -21.27 -29.94
N GLN A 204 -13.70 -20.68 -29.66
CA GLN A 204 -14.24 -20.57 -28.31
C GLN A 204 -15.48 -21.42 -28.16
N ALA A 205 -15.39 -22.36 -27.23
CA ALA A 205 -16.48 -23.20 -26.78
C ALA A 205 -17.61 -22.36 -26.15
N ALA A 206 -18.85 -22.83 -26.26
CA ALA A 206 -19.99 -22.21 -25.59
C ALA A 206 -19.91 -22.38 -24.06
N ARG A 207 -19.49 -23.57 -23.61
CA ARG A 207 -19.33 -23.95 -22.20
C ARG A 207 -17.92 -24.46 -21.94
N ARG A 208 -17.45 -24.34 -20.70
CA ARG A 208 -16.17 -24.91 -20.28
C ARG A 208 -16.22 -26.43 -20.46
N GLY A 209 -15.17 -27.02 -21.04
CA GLY A 209 -15.05 -28.46 -21.23
C GLY A 209 -15.78 -29.05 -22.44
N VAL A 210 -16.49 -28.24 -23.23
CA VAL A 210 -17.21 -28.72 -24.43
C VAL A 210 -16.46 -28.31 -25.69
N TRP A 211 -15.86 -29.27 -26.39
CA TRP A 211 -14.93 -29.01 -27.50
C TRP A 211 -15.54 -29.15 -28.90
N ASP A 212 -16.84 -29.42 -28.96
CA ASP A 212 -17.58 -29.57 -30.21
C ASP A 212 -18.26 -28.26 -30.61
N GLY A 213 -17.57 -27.48 -31.44
CA GLY A 213 -18.14 -26.29 -32.07
C GLY A 213 -17.95 -24.98 -31.29
N GLY A 214 -18.85 -24.02 -31.51
CA GLY A 214 -18.71 -22.66 -30.98
C GLY A 214 -18.08 -21.65 -31.96
N ARG A 215 -17.82 -20.45 -31.45
CA ARG A 215 -17.49 -19.28 -32.29
C ARG A 215 -16.02 -19.26 -32.70
N ARG A 216 -15.75 -18.78 -33.92
CA ARG A 216 -14.38 -18.57 -34.39
C ARG A 216 -13.77 -17.35 -33.68
N ILE A 217 -12.52 -17.50 -33.25
CA ILE A 217 -11.71 -16.40 -32.73
C ILE A 217 -10.69 -15.98 -33.77
N ASN A 218 -10.26 -14.71 -33.72
CA ASN A 218 -9.21 -14.21 -34.58
C ASN A 218 -7.92 -15.05 -34.44
N ARG A 219 -7.54 -15.69 -35.55
CA ARG A 219 -6.38 -16.57 -35.62
C ARG A 219 -5.08 -15.83 -35.35
N GLU A 220 -4.89 -14.66 -35.93
CA GLU A 220 -3.64 -13.89 -35.85
C GLU A 220 -3.34 -13.47 -34.42
N ARG A 221 -4.34 -12.93 -33.70
CA ARG A 221 -4.18 -12.54 -32.30
C ARG A 221 -3.88 -13.74 -31.40
N THR A 222 -4.57 -14.86 -31.62
CA THR A 222 -4.35 -16.09 -30.84
C THR A 222 -2.95 -16.65 -31.10
N GLN A 223 -2.51 -16.65 -32.35
CA GLN A 223 -1.19 -17.13 -32.73
C GLN A 223 -0.09 -16.21 -32.21
N ALA A 224 -0.31 -14.89 -32.20
CA ALA A 224 0.63 -13.92 -31.63
C ALA A 224 0.79 -14.12 -30.12
N LEU A 225 -0.31 -14.30 -29.38
CA LEU A 225 -0.29 -14.58 -27.93
C LEU A 225 0.40 -15.91 -27.60
N PHE A 226 0.14 -16.95 -28.41
CA PHE A 226 0.80 -18.23 -28.27
C PHE A 226 2.31 -18.15 -28.57
N ALA A 227 2.70 -17.50 -29.67
CA ALA A 227 4.09 -17.32 -30.05
C ALA A 227 4.88 -16.53 -28.99
N ALA A 228 4.25 -15.54 -28.35
CA ALA A 228 4.83 -14.77 -27.26
C ALA A 228 4.71 -15.44 -25.88
N ARG A 229 4.26 -16.70 -25.81
CA ARG A 229 4.15 -17.51 -24.59
C ARG A 229 3.19 -16.96 -23.52
N PHE A 230 2.24 -16.12 -23.90
CA PHE A 230 1.13 -15.73 -23.03
C PHE A 230 0.08 -16.85 -22.93
N LEU A 231 -0.01 -17.70 -23.94
CA LEU A 231 -0.84 -18.90 -23.95
C LEU A 231 0.03 -20.16 -24.00
N VAL A 232 -0.45 -21.23 -23.39
CA VAL A 232 0.11 -22.59 -23.46
C VAL A 232 -0.97 -23.52 -24.00
N ALA A 233 -0.57 -24.48 -24.83
CA ALA A 233 -1.46 -25.51 -25.36
C ALA A 233 -1.33 -26.79 -24.53
N VAL A 234 -2.46 -27.29 -24.05
CA VAL A 234 -2.58 -28.58 -23.37
C VAL A 234 -3.32 -29.52 -24.30
N ARG A 235 -2.74 -30.69 -24.57
CA ARG A 235 -3.35 -31.70 -25.43
C ARG A 235 -4.39 -32.49 -24.61
N GLN A 236 -5.58 -32.65 -25.19
CA GLN A 236 -6.63 -33.52 -24.69
C GLN A 236 -6.56 -34.87 -25.40
N ASP A 237 -7.20 -35.89 -24.80
CA ASP A 237 -7.21 -37.26 -25.31
C ASP A 237 -7.83 -37.35 -26.71
N ASP A 238 -8.85 -36.52 -26.99
CA ASP A 238 -9.55 -36.45 -28.28
C ASP A 238 -8.76 -35.73 -29.39
N GLY A 239 -7.47 -35.46 -29.18
CA GLY A 239 -6.61 -34.73 -30.15
C GLY A 239 -6.83 -33.22 -30.19
N THR A 240 -7.81 -32.70 -29.45
CA THR A 240 -8.05 -31.26 -29.27
C THR A 240 -6.94 -30.63 -28.42
N ARG A 241 -6.55 -29.39 -28.74
CA ARG A 241 -5.59 -28.62 -27.92
C ARG A 241 -6.28 -27.48 -27.21
N THR A 242 -6.42 -27.55 -25.89
CA THR A 242 -6.96 -26.45 -25.08
C THR A 242 -5.88 -25.40 -24.86
N LEU A 243 -6.25 -24.13 -24.98
CA LEU A 243 -5.32 -23.02 -24.77
C LEU A 243 -5.62 -22.37 -23.41
N ILE A 244 -4.63 -22.36 -22.53
CA ILE A 244 -4.72 -21.76 -21.19
C ILE A 244 -3.72 -20.61 -21.06
N PRO A 245 -3.99 -19.59 -20.22
CA PRO A 245 -3.01 -18.57 -19.89
C PRO A 245 -1.77 -19.21 -19.25
N SER A 246 -0.58 -18.79 -19.67
CA SER A 246 0.64 -19.08 -18.90
C SER A 246 0.65 -18.22 -17.62
N PRO A 247 1.52 -18.49 -16.62
CA PRO A 247 1.66 -17.60 -15.47
C PRO A 247 1.96 -16.14 -15.85
N MET A 248 2.74 -15.95 -16.92
CA MET A 248 2.99 -14.62 -17.49
C MET A 248 1.74 -14.04 -18.17
N GLY A 249 0.99 -14.87 -18.89
CA GLY A 249 -0.30 -14.52 -19.49
C GLY A 249 -1.34 -14.08 -18.47
N GLN A 250 -1.42 -14.78 -17.34
CA GLN A 250 -2.34 -14.46 -16.26
C GLN A 250 -2.03 -13.07 -15.66
N VAL A 251 -0.77 -12.81 -15.32
CA VAL A 251 -0.35 -11.50 -14.81
C VAL A 251 -0.60 -10.39 -15.84
N ALA A 252 -0.26 -10.63 -17.11
CA ALA A 252 -0.50 -9.64 -18.17
C ALA A 252 -1.99 -9.33 -18.36
N LEU A 253 -2.86 -10.34 -18.26
CA LEU A 253 -4.31 -10.17 -18.31
C LEU A 253 -4.83 -9.35 -17.11
N GLU A 254 -4.35 -9.65 -15.90
CA GLU A 254 -4.74 -8.92 -14.69
C GLU A 254 -4.30 -7.45 -14.74
N LEU A 255 -3.08 -7.17 -15.18
CA LEU A 255 -2.60 -5.80 -15.39
C LEU A 255 -3.44 -5.07 -16.46
N ALA A 256 -3.75 -5.74 -17.58
CA ALA A 256 -4.58 -5.16 -18.63
C ALA A 256 -6.00 -4.80 -18.15
N ARG A 257 -6.57 -5.58 -17.22
CA ARG A 257 -7.86 -5.28 -16.57
C ARG A 257 -7.78 -4.07 -15.64
N LEU A 258 -6.67 -3.91 -14.92
CA LEU A 258 -6.45 -2.77 -14.03
C LEU A 258 -6.25 -1.46 -14.78
N HIS A 259 -5.68 -1.50 -15.99
CA HIS A 259 -5.44 -0.31 -16.80
C HIS A 259 -5.83 -0.49 -18.28
N PRO A 260 -7.14 -0.56 -18.59
CA PRO A 260 -7.61 -0.75 -19.96
C PRO A 260 -7.26 0.42 -20.89
N ALA A 261 -7.09 1.63 -20.33
CA ALA A 261 -6.69 2.82 -21.08
C ALA A 261 -5.27 2.71 -21.68
N GLY A 262 -4.42 1.83 -21.16
CA GLY A 262 -3.09 1.57 -21.70
C GLY A 262 -3.09 0.64 -22.92
N LEU A 263 -4.24 0.06 -23.28
CA LEU A 263 -4.36 -0.80 -24.45
C LEU A 263 -4.40 0.03 -25.73
N GLN A 264 -3.79 -0.51 -26.78
CA GLN A 264 -3.79 0.11 -28.10
C GLN A 264 -5.20 0.04 -28.70
N ARG A 265 -5.68 1.14 -29.28
CA ARG A 265 -7.05 1.24 -29.77
C ARG A 265 -7.27 0.37 -31.00
N THR A 266 -6.25 0.29 -31.86
CA THR A 266 -6.30 -0.50 -33.10
C THR A 266 -5.08 -1.40 -33.25
N ASP A 267 -5.21 -2.48 -34.03
CA ASP A 267 -4.09 -3.37 -34.33
C ASP A 267 -2.98 -2.65 -35.13
N ARG A 268 -3.34 -1.61 -35.88
CA ARG A 268 -2.39 -0.74 -36.60
C ARG A 268 -1.54 0.07 -35.62
N GLU A 269 -2.16 0.78 -34.68
CA GLU A 269 -1.46 1.54 -33.64
C GLU A 269 -0.55 0.61 -32.82
N ALA A 270 -1.03 -0.58 -32.47
CA ALA A 270 -0.23 -1.58 -31.77
C ALA A 270 1.02 -2.02 -32.56
N TYR A 271 0.88 -2.23 -33.88
CA TYR A 271 2.01 -2.53 -34.74
C TYR A 271 2.98 -1.36 -34.85
N GLU A 272 2.49 -0.14 -35.05
CA GLU A 272 3.30 1.06 -35.18
C GLU A 272 4.11 1.34 -33.90
N ALA A 273 3.50 1.19 -32.73
CA ALA A 273 4.17 1.32 -31.43
C ALA A 273 5.31 0.31 -31.26
N ARG A 274 5.09 -0.96 -31.64
CA ARG A 274 6.15 -1.98 -31.63
C ARG A 274 7.24 -1.68 -32.67
N PHE A 275 6.85 -1.26 -33.87
CA PHE A 275 7.77 -0.90 -34.94
C PHE A 275 8.71 0.25 -34.53
N ALA A 276 8.17 1.28 -33.87
CA ALA A 276 8.96 2.40 -33.36
C ALA A 276 10.06 1.96 -32.37
N LYS A 277 9.74 0.99 -31.50
CA LYS A 277 10.69 0.44 -30.51
C LYS A 277 11.80 -0.40 -31.13
N VAL A 278 11.49 -1.21 -32.14
CA VAL A 278 12.47 -2.10 -32.78
C VAL A 278 13.27 -1.41 -33.90
N ARG A 279 12.82 -0.27 -34.42
CA ARG A 279 13.47 0.47 -35.52
C ARG A 279 14.95 0.78 -35.24
N ARG A 280 15.29 1.11 -33.99
CA ARG A 280 16.68 1.41 -33.60
C ARG A 280 17.52 0.16 -33.28
N ARG A 281 16.89 -1.01 -33.11
CA ARG A 281 17.54 -2.26 -32.70
C ARG A 281 18.02 -3.11 -33.87
N HIS A 282 17.35 -3.02 -35.03
CA HIS A 282 17.68 -3.83 -36.21
C HIS A 282 18.15 -2.95 -37.38
N LYS A 283 19.19 -3.42 -38.10
CA LYS A 283 19.77 -2.69 -39.24
C LYS A 283 18.93 -2.82 -40.53
N ARG A 284 18.36 -4.01 -40.81
CA ARG A 284 17.57 -4.25 -42.02
C ARG A 284 16.09 -3.98 -41.78
N ARG A 285 15.42 -3.39 -42.78
CA ARG A 285 13.99 -3.06 -42.70
C ARG A 285 13.10 -4.29 -42.55
N ASP A 286 13.45 -5.41 -43.18
CA ASP A 286 12.66 -6.64 -43.08
C ASP A 286 12.73 -7.26 -41.69
N ASP A 287 13.91 -7.22 -41.05
CA ASP A 287 14.08 -7.64 -39.65
C ASP A 287 13.26 -6.77 -38.70
N GLN A 288 13.20 -5.44 -38.94
CA GLN A 288 12.36 -4.53 -38.16
C GLN A 288 10.88 -4.88 -38.28
N LYS A 289 10.39 -5.17 -39.50
CA LYS A 289 9.00 -5.57 -39.75
C LYS A 289 8.70 -6.92 -39.09
N ALA A 290 9.61 -7.89 -39.21
CA ALA A 290 9.47 -9.21 -38.61
C ALA A 290 9.40 -9.11 -37.08
N ALA A 291 10.31 -8.34 -36.47
CA ALA A 291 10.31 -8.09 -35.03
C ALA A 291 9.03 -7.37 -34.56
N ALA A 292 8.53 -6.38 -35.31
CA ALA A 292 7.32 -5.65 -34.96
C ALA A 292 6.02 -6.49 -35.05
N ARG A 293 6.03 -7.59 -35.81
CA ARG A 293 4.92 -8.55 -35.86
C ARG A 293 4.84 -9.42 -34.60
N LEU A 294 5.94 -9.59 -33.88
CA LEU A 294 5.98 -10.36 -32.64
C LEU A 294 5.48 -9.52 -31.47
N LEU A 295 4.71 -10.13 -30.57
CA LEU A 295 4.36 -9.49 -29.30
C LEU A 295 5.55 -9.56 -28.35
N PRO A 296 5.89 -8.46 -27.66
CA PRO A 296 6.89 -8.49 -26.62
C PRO A 296 6.39 -9.32 -25.43
N PRO A 297 7.28 -10.05 -24.71
CA PRO A 297 6.92 -10.67 -23.45
C PRO A 297 6.61 -9.60 -22.39
N LEU A 298 5.89 -9.99 -21.32
CA LEU A 298 5.73 -9.11 -20.16
C LEU A 298 7.10 -8.83 -19.54
N ASP A 299 7.29 -7.58 -19.09
CA ASP A 299 8.52 -7.20 -18.41
C ASP A 299 8.79 -8.06 -17.17
N SER A 300 10.06 -8.44 -16.97
CA SER A 300 10.44 -9.35 -15.90
C SER A 300 10.20 -8.76 -14.50
N SER A 301 10.28 -7.43 -14.35
CA SER A 301 10.00 -6.74 -13.09
C SER A 301 8.52 -6.81 -12.77
N ALA A 302 7.64 -6.53 -13.73
CA ALA A 302 6.19 -6.64 -13.58
C ALA A 302 5.80 -8.06 -13.15
N ARG A 303 6.37 -9.09 -13.79
CA ARG A 303 6.12 -10.49 -13.45
C ARG A 303 6.57 -10.85 -12.02
N LYS A 304 7.70 -10.30 -11.55
CA LYS A 304 8.25 -10.59 -10.23
C LYS A 304 7.48 -9.87 -9.11
N LEU A 305 7.17 -8.59 -9.34
CA LEU A 305 6.57 -7.70 -8.34
C LEU A 305 5.07 -7.87 -8.21
N TYR A 306 4.39 -8.30 -9.27
CA TYR A 306 2.95 -8.52 -9.23
C TYR A 306 2.58 -9.59 -8.20
N ARG A 307 1.63 -9.24 -7.33
CA ARG A 307 0.99 -10.14 -6.37
C ARG A 307 -0.50 -9.81 -6.35
N ARG A 308 -1.36 -10.79 -6.62
CA ARG A 308 -2.81 -10.59 -6.58
C ARG A 308 -3.23 -10.17 -5.15
N PRO A 309 -3.94 -9.03 -4.99
CA PRO A 309 -4.53 -8.67 -3.72
C PRO A 309 -5.70 -9.63 -3.44
N VAL A 310 -5.85 -10.02 -2.18
CA VAL A 310 -6.84 -10.99 -1.71
C VAL A 310 -7.79 -10.26 -0.75
N THR A 311 -9.08 -10.54 -0.83
CA THR A 311 -10.06 -9.98 0.11
C THR A 311 -10.04 -10.75 1.43
N LEU A 312 -10.55 -10.15 2.50
CA LEU A 312 -10.72 -10.81 3.80
C LEU A 312 -11.58 -12.07 3.66
N THR A 313 -12.62 -12.04 2.83
CA THR A 313 -13.45 -13.23 2.53
C THR A 313 -12.65 -14.35 1.89
N GLU A 314 -11.85 -14.06 0.85
CA GLU A 314 -10.99 -15.04 0.19
C GLU A 314 -9.90 -15.58 1.13
N GLN A 315 -9.40 -14.75 2.06
CA GLN A 315 -8.47 -15.17 3.11
C GLN A 315 -9.15 -16.13 4.11
N HIS A 316 -10.35 -15.80 4.58
CA HIS A 316 -11.13 -16.66 5.47
C HIS A 316 -11.45 -18.01 4.82
N GLU A 317 -11.96 -18.02 3.59
CA GLU A 317 -12.23 -19.26 2.84
C GLU A 317 -10.99 -20.11 2.63
N ARG A 318 -9.82 -19.48 2.50
CA ARG A 318 -8.53 -20.21 2.40
C ARG A 318 -8.13 -20.77 3.75
N ALA A 319 -8.23 -19.98 4.81
CA ALA A 319 -7.92 -20.42 6.17
C ALA A 319 -8.81 -21.58 6.61
N GLU A 320 -10.11 -21.57 6.24
CA GLU A 320 -11.04 -22.66 6.48
C GLU A 320 -10.64 -23.94 5.73
N ARG A 321 -10.30 -23.82 4.44
CA ARG A 321 -9.80 -24.97 3.66
C ARG A 321 -8.51 -25.54 4.23
N GLU A 322 -7.54 -24.69 4.55
CA GLU A 322 -6.28 -25.11 5.15
C GLU A 322 -6.47 -25.70 6.56
N ALA A 323 -7.48 -25.27 7.31
CA ALA A 323 -7.84 -25.88 8.59
C ALA A 323 -8.48 -27.27 8.39
N ALA A 324 -9.35 -27.43 7.40
CA ALA A 324 -9.96 -28.72 7.05
C ALA A 324 -8.91 -29.72 6.55
N ASP A 325 -8.05 -29.32 5.61
CA ASP A 325 -6.99 -30.17 5.05
C ASP A 325 -5.98 -30.62 6.14
N ARG A 326 -5.59 -29.72 7.05
CA ARG A 326 -4.72 -30.07 8.19
C ARG A 326 -5.38 -31.04 9.17
N TRP A 327 -6.68 -30.92 9.39
CA TRP A 327 -7.41 -31.83 10.27
C TRP A 327 -7.53 -33.25 9.69
N GLU A 328 -7.62 -33.37 8.35
CA GLU A 328 -7.57 -34.65 7.66
C GLU A 328 -6.16 -35.28 7.69
N ASP A 329 -5.10 -34.47 7.54
CA ASP A 329 -3.71 -34.93 7.55
C ASP A 329 -3.18 -35.31 8.95
N GLU A 330 -3.68 -34.67 10.02
CA GLU A 330 -3.31 -35.00 11.40
C GLU A 330 -3.99 -36.27 11.93
N GLY A 331 -4.83 -36.92 11.12
CA GLY A 331 -5.52 -38.15 11.48
C GLY A 331 -6.49 -37.91 12.64
N GLY A 332 -7.70 -37.43 12.33
CA GLY A 332 -8.82 -37.29 13.26
C GLY A 332 -9.31 -38.59 13.89
N TYR A 333 -8.43 -39.34 14.57
CA TYR A 333 -8.75 -40.47 15.41
C TYR A 333 -8.78 -40.02 16.87
N CYS A 334 -9.98 -39.80 17.39
CA CYS A 334 -10.20 -39.72 18.83
C CYS A 334 -10.19 -41.16 19.40
N PRO A 335 -9.20 -41.58 20.22
CA PRO A 335 -9.13 -42.95 20.74
C PRO A 335 -10.21 -43.32 21.77
N ALA A 336 -11.21 -42.47 21.99
CA ALA A 336 -12.22 -42.65 23.03
C ALA A 336 -13.60 -43.10 22.54
N VAL A 337 -13.87 -43.14 21.23
CA VAL A 337 -15.16 -43.65 20.74
C VAL A 337 -14.99 -45.11 20.31
N LYS A 338 -15.25 -46.02 21.24
CA LYS A 338 -15.53 -47.42 20.90
C LYS A 338 -16.73 -47.42 19.96
N VAL A 339 -16.48 -47.72 18.68
CA VAL A 339 -17.52 -48.12 17.74
C VAL A 339 -18.30 -49.26 18.41
N PRO A 340 -19.63 -49.16 18.60
CA PRO A 340 -20.40 -50.28 19.12
C PRO A 340 -20.22 -51.44 18.14
N ASN A 341 -19.60 -52.51 18.62
CA ASN A 341 -19.51 -53.77 17.88
C ASN A 341 -20.92 -54.13 17.40
N ALA A 342 -21.09 -54.19 16.09
CA ALA A 342 -22.27 -54.81 15.50
C ALA A 342 -22.40 -56.20 16.11
N ALA A 343 -23.57 -56.46 16.69
CA ALA A 343 -23.90 -57.73 17.30
C ALA A 343 -23.66 -58.86 16.29
N ALA A 344 -22.95 -59.88 16.76
CA ALA A 344 -22.72 -61.11 16.05
C ALA A 344 -24.05 -61.76 15.64
N THR A 345 -24.22 -61.99 14.34
CA THR A 345 -25.08 -63.04 13.82
C THR A 345 -24.20 -64.17 13.28
N PRO A 346 -24.60 -65.44 13.49
CA PRO A 346 -23.69 -66.57 13.41
C PRO A 346 -23.45 -67.07 11.99
N ALA A 347 -22.38 -67.84 11.89
CA ALA A 347 -21.76 -68.42 10.71
C ALA A 347 -22.73 -69.14 9.76
N GLU A 348 -22.52 -68.92 8.47
CA GLU A 348 -22.80 -69.90 7.43
C GLU A 348 -21.49 -70.18 6.68
N GLN A 349 -21.05 -71.43 6.77
CA GLN A 349 -19.84 -71.95 6.14
C GLN A 349 -20.10 -72.20 4.66
N SER A 350 -19.19 -71.77 3.77
CA SER A 350 -18.78 -72.63 2.63
C SER A 350 -17.49 -72.14 1.96
N SER A 351 -16.42 -72.92 2.16
CA SER A 351 -15.38 -73.32 1.20
C SER A 351 -14.72 -72.29 0.27
N ILE A 352 -13.44 -72.01 0.56
CA ILE A 352 -12.39 -71.62 -0.39
C ILE A 352 -11.98 -72.86 -1.23
N PRO A 353 -11.35 -72.72 -2.42
CA PRO A 353 -9.88 -72.75 -2.40
C PRO A 353 -9.18 -71.78 -3.38
N THR A 354 -8.29 -70.97 -2.81
CA THR A 354 -6.85 -70.82 -3.07
C THR A 354 -6.31 -70.91 -4.51
N ARG A 355 -5.67 -69.81 -4.95
CA ARG A 355 -4.32 -69.78 -5.58
C ARG A 355 -3.87 -68.31 -5.74
N SER A 356 -2.98 -67.83 -4.89
CA SER A 356 -1.50 -67.88 -4.98
C SER A 356 -0.94 -66.63 -5.66
N TRP A 357 -0.27 -65.82 -4.84
CA TRP A 357 0.68 -64.81 -5.27
C TRP A 357 1.79 -65.42 -6.12
N SER A 358 2.16 -64.72 -7.19
CA SER A 358 3.49 -64.82 -7.78
C SER A 358 3.97 -63.42 -8.16
N SER A 359 5.01 -63.02 -7.44
CA SER A 359 5.91 -61.92 -7.71
C SER A 359 6.37 -61.85 -9.16
N GLY A 360 6.40 -60.64 -9.73
CA GLY A 360 7.10 -60.34 -10.97
C GLY A 360 7.73 -58.95 -10.88
N LYS A 361 9.02 -58.91 -10.53
CA LYS A 361 9.87 -57.73 -10.71
C LYS A 361 9.91 -57.36 -12.19
N SER A 362 9.88 -56.08 -12.51
CA SER A 362 10.87 -55.52 -13.43
C SER A 362 10.99 -54.01 -13.27
N ALA A 363 12.18 -53.58 -12.89
CA ALA A 363 12.65 -52.22 -13.06
C ALA A 363 13.03 -52.03 -14.54
N VAL A 364 12.54 -50.96 -15.17
CA VAL A 364 13.20 -50.37 -16.34
C VAL A 364 13.06 -48.85 -16.27
N GLN A 365 14.21 -48.20 -16.13
CA GLN A 365 14.45 -46.78 -16.36
C GLN A 365 14.43 -46.44 -17.86
N SER A 366 14.26 -45.13 -18.13
CA SER A 366 14.64 -44.40 -19.37
C SER A 366 13.63 -44.54 -20.51
N THR A 367 13.21 -43.48 -21.23
CA THR A 367 13.92 -42.31 -21.80
C THR A 367 12.90 -41.19 -22.08
N LEU A 368 13.14 -39.92 -21.73
CA LEU A 368 13.69 -38.87 -22.61
C LEU A 368 13.26 -38.99 -24.08
N TRP A 369 12.30 -38.17 -24.51
CA TRP A 369 12.28 -37.34 -25.73
C TRP A 369 11.20 -36.26 -25.59
#